data_AF-F7T8X6-F1
#
_entry.id   AF-F7T8X6-F1
#
_cell.length_a   1.000
_cell.length_b   1.000
_cell.length_c   1.000
_cell.angle_alpha   90.00
_cell.angle_beta   90.00
_cell.angle_gamma   90.00
#
_symmetry.space_group_name_H-M   'P 1'
#
loop_
_entity.id
_entity.type
_entity.pdbx_description
1 polymer ?
#
loop_
_entity_poly.entity_id
_entity_poly.type
_entity_poly.pdbx_seq_one_letter_code
_entity_poly.pdbx_strand_id
1 'polypeptide(L)'
;MPKLRMTTTTGSNVLYPLRVVEFLPGTRRVNTGVSPTVPFAQPQSAAQLWEFIRCYMDEDPAALPPVALLPDHRANAYAWMDRELFSQSVDRQHHLKGTFGALSFWFFACVYYAPNWVEYWIRRRGNRPALPPELADTLAWEGENPYRIIPPTQVEQLAIEGRLPYMMKRWRAVSAVGLFIWAVLPVSCMVAFVLFT
;
A
#
# COMPACT_ATOMS: atom_id res chain seq x y z
N MET A 1 31.42 17.73 3.76
CA MET A 1 30.21 16.96 4.11
C MET A 1 29.33 16.90 2.87
N PRO A 2 28.98 15.70 2.36
CA PRO A 2 28.03 15.57 1.25
C PRO A 2 26.65 16.06 1.69
N LYS A 3 25.99 16.87 0.84
CA LYS A 3 24.69 17.46 1.15
C LYS A 3 23.57 16.54 0.62
N LEU A 4 22.99 15.75 1.51
CA LEU A 4 21.81 14.93 1.20
C LEU A 4 20.62 15.82 0.85
N ARG A 5 19.84 15.43 -0.15
CA ARG A 5 18.62 16.14 -0.57
C ARG A 5 17.47 15.17 -0.79
N MET A 6 16.27 15.54 -0.35
CA MET A 6 15.04 14.83 -0.72
C MET A 6 14.56 15.30 -2.09
N THR A 7 14.28 14.39 -3.01
CA THR A 7 13.92 14.70 -4.40
C THR A 7 12.90 13.72 -4.96
N THR A 8 12.18 14.16 -5.99
CA THR A 8 11.31 13.33 -6.84
C THR A 8 11.64 13.61 -8.31
N THR A 9 11.59 12.59 -9.16
CA THR A 9 11.81 12.75 -10.60
C THR A 9 10.55 13.29 -11.27
N THR A 10 10.61 14.49 -11.85
CA THR A 10 9.53 15.07 -12.64
C THR A 10 9.80 14.90 -14.13
N GLY A 11 8.86 14.30 -14.87
CA GLY A 11 8.83 14.35 -16.34
C GLY A 11 9.29 13.09 -17.10
N SER A 12 9.89 12.09 -16.44
CA SER A 12 10.35 10.86 -17.12
C SER A 12 9.83 9.55 -16.51
N ASN A 13 8.93 9.63 -15.52
CA ASN A 13 8.51 8.48 -14.75
C ASN A 13 7.00 8.52 -14.52
N VAL A 14 6.33 7.35 -14.66
CA VAL A 14 4.88 7.20 -14.40
C VAL A 14 4.59 7.23 -12.89
N LEU A 15 5.65 7.12 -12.07
CA LEU A 15 5.59 7.09 -10.61
C LEU A 15 6.51 8.14 -10.00
N TYR A 16 6.12 8.67 -8.85
CA TYR A 16 6.77 9.76 -8.13
C TYR A 16 7.32 9.26 -6.79
N PRO A 17 8.49 8.59 -6.75
CA PRO A 17 9.10 8.20 -5.48
C PRO A 17 9.71 9.42 -4.79
N LEU A 18 9.59 9.48 -3.46
CA LEU A 18 10.40 10.39 -2.65
C LEU A 18 11.74 9.69 -2.34
N ARG A 19 12.86 10.34 -2.70
CA ARG A 19 14.20 9.78 -2.58
C ARG A 19 15.14 10.72 -1.87
N VAL A 20 15.85 10.21 -0.86
CA VAL A 20 17.00 10.88 -0.28
C VAL A 20 18.19 10.54 -1.15
N VAL A 21 18.77 11.54 -1.81
CA VAL A 21 19.85 11.38 -2.78
C VAL A 21 21.07 12.22 -2.42
N GLU A 22 22.24 11.71 -2.77
CA GLU A 22 23.47 12.46 -2.90
C GLU A 22 23.68 12.78 -4.39
N PHE A 23 23.97 14.04 -4.72
CA PHE A 23 24.27 14.45 -6.09
C PHE A 23 25.78 14.45 -6.35
N LEU A 24 26.19 14.11 -7.58
CA LEU A 24 27.56 14.31 -8.04
C LEU A 24 27.94 15.80 -7.94
N PRO A 25 29.10 16.16 -7.37
CA PRO A 25 29.50 17.55 -7.15
C PRO A 25 29.39 18.41 -8.41
N GLY A 26 28.76 19.59 -8.28
CA GLY A 26 28.57 20.51 -9.40
C GLY A 26 27.54 20.09 -10.45
N THR A 27 26.83 18.97 -10.26
CA THR A 27 25.83 18.48 -11.22
C THR A 27 24.46 18.22 -10.56
N ARG A 28 23.45 17.92 -11.37
CA ARG A 28 22.14 17.40 -10.92
C ARG A 28 22.01 15.88 -11.09
N ARG A 29 23.11 15.15 -11.28
CA ARG A 29 23.10 13.69 -11.45
C ARG A 29 23.18 13.00 -10.09
N VAL A 30 22.28 12.05 -9.85
CA VAL A 30 22.24 11.25 -8.62
C VAL A 30 23.47 10.33 -8.58
N ASN A 31 24.24 10.40 -7.50
CA ASN A 31 25.37 9.51 -7.21
C ASN A 31 24.87 8.26 -6.47
N THR A 32 24.22 8.49 -5.33
CA THR A 32 23.64 7.44 -4.47
C THR A 32 22.28 7.91 -3.96
N GLY A 33 21.41 6.99 -3.55
CA GLY A 33 20.16 7.37 -2.91
C GLY A 33 19.28 6.23 -2.48
N VAL A 34 18.50 6.48 -1.44
CA VAL A 34 17.55 5.55 -0.83
C VAL A 34 16.14 6.09 -1.02
N SER A 35 15.18 5.19 -1.29
CA SER A 35 13.76 5.53 -1.39
C SER A 35 13.06 5.04 -0.13
N PRO A 36 12.83 5.89 0.88
CA PRO A 36 12.15 5.48 2.10
C PRO A 36 10.66 5.19 1.89
N THR A 37 10.12 5.54 0.70
CA THR A 37 8.71 5.37 0.37
C THR A 37 8.54 4.50 -0.86
N VAL A 38 7.37 3.86 -0.98
CA VAL A 38 6.94 3.32 -2.27
C VAL A 38 6.78 4.46 -3.29
N PRO A 39 6.89 4.20 -4.60
CA PRO A 39 6.59 5.18 -5.63
C PRO A 39 5.09 5.52 -5.64
N PHE A 40 4.75 6.81 -5.75
CA PHE A 40 3.36 7.25 -5.83
C PHE A 40 2.86 7.36 -7.26
N ALA A 41 1.61 7.02 -7.54
CA ALA A 41 1.01 7.20 -8.87
C ALA A 41 0.66 8.67 -9.18
N GLN A 42 0.52 9.50 -8.14
CA GLN A 42 0.14 10.90 -8.26
C GLN A 42 1.17 11.80 -7.55
N PRO A 43 1.57 12.93 -8.17
CA PRO A 43 2.54 13.83 -7.58
C PRO A 43 2.00 14.49 -6.30
N GLN A 44 0.68 14.68 -6.20
CA GLN A 44 0.03 15.23 -5.00
C GLN A 44 0.23 14.33 -3.78
N SER A 45 0.20 13.01 -3.94
CA SER A 45 0.44 12.07 -2.83
C SER A 45 1.88 12.16 -2.33
N ALA A 46 2.85 12.29 -3.25
CA ALA A 46 4.24 12.53 -2.88
C ALA A 46 4.41 13.88 -2.18
N ALA A 47 3.74 14.94 -2.66
CA ALA A 47 3.77 16.26 -2.03
C ALA A 47 3.14 16.26 -0.62
N GLN A 48 2.02 15.56 -0.43
CA GLN A 48 1.39 15.42 0.89
C GLN A 48 2.30 14.73 1.89
N LEU A 49 2.98 13.65 1.47
CA LEU A 49 3.93 12.97 2.33
C LEU A 49 5.17 13.83 2.59
N TRP A 50 5.64 14.60 1.61
CA TRP A 50 6.72 15.56 1.82
C TRP A 50 6.35 16.62 2.85
N GLU A 51 5.17 17.22 2.74
CA GLU A 51 4.68 18.20 3.73
C GLU A 51 4.54 17.55 5.11
N PHE A 52 4.04 16.32 5.20
CA PHE A 52 4.00 15.58 6.47
C PHE A 52 5.41 15.43 7.08
N ILE A 53 6.40 15.00 6.29
CA ILE A 53 7.79 14.83 6.75
C ILE A 53 8.39 16.18 7.18
N ARG A 54 8.16 17.24 6.40
CA ARG A 54 8.66 18.59 6.71
C ARG A 54 8.07 19.09 8.04
N CYS A 55 6.75 19.06 8.19
CA CYS A 55 6.08 19.43 9.44
C CYS A 55 6.55 18.54 10.60
N TYR A 56 6.80 17.25 10.37
CA TYR A 56 7.28 16.33 11.41
C TYR A 56 8.65 16.72 11.94
N MET A 57 9.53 17.22 11.06
CA MET A 57 10.89 17.62 11.43
C MET A 57 10.95 19.03 12.03
N ASP A 58 10.11 19.94 11.54
CA ASP A 58 10.27 21.38 11.79
C ASP A 58 9.19 21.97 12.72
N GLU A 59 8.06 21.29 12.93
CA GLU A 59 6.88 21.83 13.62
C GLU A 59 6.45 20.97 14.83
N ASP A 60 5.51 21.49 15.62
CA ASP A 60 4.91 20.78 16.76
C ASP A 60 4.04 19.60 16.27
N PRO A 61 4.03 18.43 16.96
CA PRO A 61 3.19 17.29 16.59
C PRO A 61 1.70 17.60 16.39
N ALA A 62 1.16 18.62 17.09
CA ALA A 62 -0.23 19.06 16.93
C ALA A 62 -0.50 19.73 15.57
N ALA A 63 0.53 20.28 14.92
CA ALA A 63 0.45 20.90 13.59
C ALA A 63 0.39 19.85 12.46
N LEU A 64 0.80 18.61 12.73
CA LEU A 64 0.85 17.56 11.72
C LEU A 64 -0.52 17.24 11.11
N PRO A 65 -0.59 16.96 9.79
CA PRO A 65 -1.82 16.50 9.17
C PRO A 65 -2.28 15.18 9.81
N PRO A 66 -3.60 14.99 10.01
CA PRO A 66 -4.09 13.78 10.64
C PRO A 66 -3.85 12.55 9.76
N VAL A 67 -3.52 11.43 10.39
CA VAL A 67 -3.14 10.18 9.71
C VAL A 67 -4.33 9.24 9.61
N ALA A 68 -4.55 8.70 8.41
CA ALA A 68 -5.50 7.63 8.17
C ALA A 68 -4.84 6.27 8.48
N LEU A 69 -5.32 5.55 9.48
CA LEU A 69 -4.80 4.22 9.78
C LEU A 69 -5.25 3.21 8.72
N LEU A 70 -4.34 2.29 8.40
CA LEU A 70 -4.67 1.10 7.63
C LEU A 70 -5.46 0.13 8.51
N PRO A 71 -6.54 -0.48 7.99
CA PRO A 71 -7.26 -1.50 8.74
C PRO A 71 -6.35 -2.70 8.99
N ASP A 72 -6.45 -3.29 10.18
CA ASP A 72 -5.68 -4.47 10.51
C ASP A 72 -6.07 -5.64 9.58
N HIS A 73 -5.08 -6.14 8.83
CA HIS A 73 -5.20 -7.36 8.03
C HIS A 73 -5.83 -8.53 8.80
N ARG A 74 -5.62 -8.64 10.11
CA ARG A 74 -6.20 -9.72 10.92
C ARG A 74 -7.70 -9.58 11.14
N ALA A 75 -8.24 -8.35 11.14
CA ALA A 75 -9.66 -8.10 11.31
C ALA A 75 -10.44 -8.47 10.05
N ASN A 76 -10.00 -7.96 8.89
CA ASN A 76 -10.56 -8.35 7.60
C ASN A 76 -9.54 -8.18 6.47
N ALA A 77 -9.21 -9.28 5.80
CA ALA A 77 -8.28 -9.32 4.69
C ALA A 77 -8.72 -8.40 3.54
N TYR A 78 -10.00 -8.35 3.20
CA TYR A 78 -10.52 -7.57 2.08
C TYR A 78 -10.48 -6.06 2.35
N ALA A 79 -10.82 -5.66 3.58
CA ALA A 79 -10.71 -4.26 3.98
C ALA A 79 -9.24 -3.80 3.92
N TRP A 80 -8.32 -4.65 4.39
CA TRP A 80 -6.89 -4.41 4.26
C TRP A 80 -6.40 -4.36 2.82
N MET A 81 -6.76 -5.33 1.96
CA MET A 81 -6.35 -5.35 0.56
C MET A 81 -6.83 -4.10 -0.20
N ASP A 82 -8.08 -3.66 0.01
CA ASP A 82 -8.60 -2.43 -0.61
C ASP A 82 -7.78 -1.19 -0.22
N ARG A 83 -7.31 -1.13 1.03
CA ARG A 83 -6.65 0.06 1.60
C ARG A 83 -5.14 0.06 1.41
N GLU A 84 -4.50 -1.11 1.41
CA GLU A 84 -3.05 -1.27 1.22
C GLU A 84 -2.71 -1.48 -0.26
N LEU A 85 -3.25 -2.54 -0.87
CA LEU A 85 -2.85 -2.99 -2.21
C LEU A 85 -3.55 -2.22 -3.32
N PHE A 86 -4.80 -1.81 -3.10
CA PHE A 86 -5.64 -1.17 -4.12
C PHE A 86 -6.00 0.28 -3.76
N SER A 87 -5.21 0.95 -2.93
CA SER A 87 -5.45 2.33 -2.46
C SER A 87 -5.65 3.37 -3.57
N GLN A 88 -5.10 3.11 -4.76
CA GLN A 88 -5.23 3.97 -5.94
C GLN A 88 -6.54 3.72 -6.71
N SER A 89 -7.06 2.50 -6.66
CA SER A 89 -8.25 2.07 -7.40
C SER A 89 -9.51 2.05 -6.54
N VAL A 90 -9.36 1.99 -5.22
CA VAL A 90 -10.44 1.89 -4.24
C VAL A 90 -10.35 3.07 -3.26
N ASP A 91 -11.45 3.76 -3.04
CA ASP A 91 -11.51 4.86 -2.07
C ASP A 91 -11.67 4.37 -0.62
N ARG A 92 -11.79 5.30 0.32
CA ARG A 92 -11.99 4.97 1.75
C ARG A 92 -13.36 4.37 2.05
N GLN A 93 -14.33 4.59 1.18
CA GLN A 93 -15.66 4.00 1.28
C GLN A 93 -15.72 2.66 0.54
N HIS A 94 -14.59 2.09 0.14
CA HIS A 94 -14.52 0.83 -0.59
C HIS A 94 -15.24 0.84 -1.95
N HIS A 95 -15.42 2.01 -2.56
CA HIS A 95 -15.90 2.15 -3.94
C HIS A 95 -14.74 2.23 -4.93
N LEU A 96 -14.99 1.80 -6.17
CA LEU A 96 -14.00 1.88 -7.24
C LEU A 96 -13.91 3.32 -7.75
N LYS A 97 -12.69 3.84 -7.91
CA LYS A 97 -12.43 5.22 -8.33
C LYS A 97 -12.51 5.36 -9.85
N GLY A 98 -13.63 5.87 -10.34
CA GLY A 98 -13.83 6.13 -11.76
C GLY A 98 -13.66 4.89 -12.65
N THR A 99 -13.73 5.08 -13.96
CA THR A 99 -13.69 3.97 -14.92
C THR A 99 -12.32 3.30 -14.97
N PHE A 100 -11.24 4.08 -15.01
CA PHE A 100 -9.89 3.54 -15.11
C PHE A 100 -9.49 2.80 -13.83
N GLY A 101 -9.75 3.37 -12.65
CA GLY A 101 -9.49 2.69 -11.37
C GLY A 101 -10.30 1.41 -11.23
N ALA A 102 -11.55 1.40 -11.69
CA ALA A 102 -12.36 0.18 -11.72
C ALA A 102 -11.76 -0.90 -12.64
N LEU A 103 -11.33 -0.55 -13.85
CA LEU A 103 -10.70 -1.49 -14.78
C LEU A 103 -9.39 -2.04 -14.22
N SER A 104 -8.54 -1.15 -13.68
CA SER A 104 -7.29 -1.55 -13.04
C SER A 104 -7.53 -2.45 -11.84
N PHE A 105 -8.51 -2.14 -10.99
CA PHE A 105 -8.88 -3.00 -9.86
C PHE A 105 -9.23 -4.41 -10.35
N TRP A 106 -10.15 -4.55 -11.30
CA TRP A 106 -10.60 -5.86 -11.76
C TRP A 106 -9.47 -6.66 -12.39
N PHE A 107 -8.65 -6.04 -13.22
CA PHE A 107 -7.51 -6.70 -13.84
C PHE A 107 -6.49 -7.16 -12.79
N PHE A 108 -5.98 -6.24 -11.95
CA PHE A 108 -4.93 -6.55 -11.00
C PHE A 108 -5.41 -7.44 -9.85
N ALA A 109 -6.62 -7.27 -9.33
CA ALA A 109 -7.15 -8.10 -8.25
C ALA A 109 -7.34 -9.57 -8.68
N CYS A 110 -7.72 -9.81 -9.94
CA CYS A 110 -7.87 -11.16 -10.49
C CYS A 110 -6.52 -11.77 -10.91
N VAL A 111 -5.70 -11.02 -11.67
CA VAL A 111 -4.40 -11.51 -12.15
C VAL A 111 -3.43 -11.73 -10.99
N TYR A 112 -3.38 -10.84 -10.01
CA TYR A 112 -2.55 -10.99 -8.80
C TYR A 112 -3.30 -11.67 -7.65
N TYR A 113 -4.38 -12.41 -7.92
CA TYR A 113 -5.16 -13.06 -6.88
C TYR A 113 -4.31 -13.92 -5.92
N ALA A 114 -3.55 -14.89 -6.45
CA ALA A 114 -2.69 -15.73 -5.61
C ALA A 114 -1.58 -14.91 -4.91
N PRO A 115 -0.81 -14.03 -5.60
CA PRO A 115 0.14 -13.12 -4.95
C PRO A 115 -0.44 -12.29 -3.79
N ASN A 116 -1.63 -11.71 -3.94
CA ASN A 116 -2.27 -10.90 -2.90
C ASN A 116 -2.56 -11.73 -1.64
N TRP A 117 -3.03 -12.97 -1.82
CA TRP A 117 -3.26 -13.89 -0.71
C TRP A 117 -1.96 -14.40 -0.08
N VAL A 118 -0.90 -14.58 -0.86
CA VAL A 118 0.44 -14.89 -0.34
C VAL A 118 0.96 -13.73 0.51
N GLU A 119 0.85 -12.49 0.05
CA GLU A 119 1.25 -11.32 0.84
C GLU A 119 0.45 -11.22 2.15
N TYR A 120 -0.86 -11.41 2.07
CA TYR A 120 -1.72 -11.49 3.25
C TYR A 120 -1.25 -12.56 4.24
N TRP A 121 -0.95 -13.76 3.74
CA TRP A 121 -0.48 -14.89 4.55
C TRP A 121 0.88 -14.60 5.20
N ILE A 122 1.84 -14.05 4.44
CA ILE A 122 3.16 -13.64 4.95
C ILE A 122 2.99 -12.58 6.05
N ARG A 123 2.14 -11.57 5.84
CA ARG A 123 1.93 -10.54 6.87
C ARG A 123 1.28 -11.10 8.13
N ARG A 124 0.36 -12.07 7.98
CA ARG A 124 -0.35 -12.68 9.10
C ARG A 124 0.50 -13.68 9.90
N ARG A 125 1.32 -14.49 9.21
CA ARG A 125 2.02 -15.64 9.79
C ARG A 125 3.54 -15.60 9.68
N GLY A 126 4.09 -14.71 8.87
CA GLY A 126 5.54 -14.57 8.72
C GLY A 126 6.18 -14.18 10.05
N ASN A 127 7.31 -14.80 10.34
CA ASN A 127 8.11 -14.46 11.51
C ASN A 127 8.55 -13.00 11.39
N ARG A 128 8.12 -12.16 12.33
CA ARG A 128 8.60 -10.79 12.46
C ARG A 128 9.74 -10.83 13.47
N PRO A 129 11.01 -10.72 13.04
CA PRO A 129 12.10 -10.64 14.00
C PRO A 129 11.86 -9.43 14.91
N ALA A 130 12.22 -9.56 16.18
CA ALA A 130 12.22 -8.40 17.07
C ALA A 130 13.11 -7.31 16.46
N LEU A 131 12.69 -6.06 16.60
CA LEU A 131 13.55 -4.94 16.27
C LEU A 131 14.82 -5.05 17.14
N PRO A 132 16.01 -4.73 16.59
CA PRO A 132 17.20 -4.55 17.41
C PRO A 132 16.90 -3.60 18.57
N PRO A 133 17.42 -3.84 19.80
CA PRO A 133 17.08 -3.04 20.97
C PRO A 133 17.23 -1.53 20.74
N GLU A 134 18.31 -1.11 20.08
CA GLU A 134 18.56 0.29 19.71
C GLU A 134 17.42 0.92 18.91
N LEU A 135 16.85 0.16 17.96
CA LEU A 135 15.71 0.61 17.15
C LEU A 135 14.38 0.49 17.90
N ALA A 136 14.24 -0.53 18.76
CA ALA A 136 13.06 -0.70 19.59
C ALA A 136 12.91 0.47 20.57
N ASP A 137 14.00 0.89 21.20
CA ASP A 137 14.04 2.02 22.12
C ASP A 137 13.79 3.35 21.38
N THR A 138 14.35 3.51 20.17
CA THR A 138 14.14 4.71 19.34
C THR A 138 12.70 4.83 18.83
N LEU A 139 12.05 3.69 18.54
CA LEU A 139 10.68 3.64 18.04
C LEU A 139 9.64 3.50 19.17
N ALA A 140 10.09 3.28 20.40
CA ALA A 140 9.22 3.24 21.56
C ALA A 140 8.65 4.65 21.79
N TRP A 141 7.34 4.71 21.99
CA TRP A 141 6.66 5.94 22.32
C TRP A 141 6.12 5.85 23.75
N GLU A 142 6.59 6.73 24.63
CA GLU A 142 6.09 6.83 25.99
C GLU A 142 4.87 7.77 26.04
N GLY A 143 3.73 7.25 26.49
CA GLY A 143 2.48 8.01 26.61
C GLY A 143 1.50 7.82 25.45
N GLU A 144 0.51 8.71 25.37
CA GLU A 144 -0.47 8.67 24.28
C GLU A 144 0.17 9.06 22.95
N ASN A 145 -0.32 8.47 21.85
CA ASN A 145 0.14 8.79 20.50
C ASN A 145 -0.14 10.29 20.22
N PRO A 146 0.90 11.11 19.96
CA PRO A 146 0.75 12.55 19.80
C PRO A 146 0.12 12.91 18.45
N TYR A 147 0.08 11.96 17.51
CA TYR A 147 -0.40 12.19 16.16
C TYR A 147 -1.91 12.04 16.11
N ARG A 148 -2.55 13.03 15.49
CA ARG A 148 -3.99 13.02 15.26
C ARG A 148 -4.33 11.89 14.29
N ILE A 149 -5.18 10.96 14.74
CA ILE A 149 -5.68 9.86 13.91
C ILE A 149 -7.06 10.23 13.37
N ILE A 150 -7.27 10.01 12.07
CA ILE A 150 -8.62 10.09 11.49
C ILE A 150 -9.40 8.86 11.94
N PRO A 151 -10.47 9.01 12.75
CA PRO A 151 -11.27 7.87 13.17
C PRO A 151 -11.92 7.19 11.96
N PRO A 152 -12.10 5.87 11.99
CA PRO A 152 -12.78 5.16 10.91
C PRO A 152 -14.24 5.62 10.83
N THR A 153 -14.68 5.94 9.62
CA THR A 153 -16.09 6.21 9.32
C THR A 153 -16.95 4.97 9.56
N GLN A 154 -18.26 5.12 9.68
CA GLN A 154 -19.18 3.99 9.84
C GLN A 154 -19.03 2.95 8.72
N VAL A 155 -18.80 3.39 7.48
CA VAL A 155 -18.57 2.50 6.33
C VAL A 155 -17.27 1.72 6.49
N GLU A 156 -16.19 2.37 6.92
CA GLU A 156 -14.91 1.72 7.18
C GLU A 156 -15.01 0.73 8.35
N GLN A 157 -15.78 1.05 9.40
CA GLN A 157 -16.05 0.12 10.50
C GLN A 157 -16.78 -1.13 10.00
N LEU A 158 -17.84 -0.96 9.20
CA LEU A 158 -18.54 -2.08 8.58
C LEU A 158 -17.63 -2.91 7.66
N ALA A 159 -16.69 -2.26 6.97
CA ALA A 159 -15.70 -2.95 6.16
C ALA A 159 -14.76 -3.80 7.04
N ILE A 160 -14.21 -3.22 8.10
CA ILE A 160 -13.32 -3.88 9.07
C ILE A 160 -14.02 -5.07 9.74
N GLU A 161 -15.30 -4.93 10.08
CA GLU A 161 -16.12 -6.00 10.66
C GLU A 161 -16.56 -7.07 9.64
N GLY A 162 -16.31 -6.86 8.34
CA GLY A 162 -16.75 -7.78 7.28
C GLY A 162 -18.25 -7.74 7.01
N ARG A 163 -18.93 -6.67 7.46
CA ARG A 163 -20.38 -6.47 7.32
C ARG A 163 -20.77 -5.56 6.17
N LEU A 164 -19.80 -5.15 5.33
CA LEU A 164 -20.02 -4.28 4.17
C LEU A 164 -20.39 -5.08 2.90
N PRO A 165 -21.68 -5.14 2.48
CA PRO A 165 -22.12 -6.15 1.52
C PRO A 165 -21.56 -5.98 0.11
N TYR A 166 -21.42 -4.74 -0.39
CA TYR A 166 -20.91 -4.49 -1.73
C TYR A 166 -19.43 -4.82 -1.86
N MET A 167 -18.62 -4.54 -0.82
CA MET A 167 -17.22 -4.93 -0.77
C MET A 167 -17.09 -6.46 -0.78
N MET A 168 -17.86 -7.14 0.07
CA MET A 168 -17.88 -8.61 0.09
C MET A 168 -18.31 -9.20 -1.25
N LYS A 169 -19.35 -8.66 -1.88
CA LYS A 169 -19.82 -9.12 -3.19
C LYS A 169 -18.73 -8.95 -4.26
N ARG A 170 -18.06 -7.80 -4.30
CA ARG A 170 -16.95 -7.55 -5.24
C ARG A 170 -15.81 -8.54 -5.03
N TRP A 171 -15.36 -8.73 -3.79
CA TRP A 171 -14.25 -9.65 -3.50
C TRP A 171 -14.59 -11.12 -3.71
N ARG A 172 -15.86 -11.53 -3.53
CA ARG A 172 -16.33 -12.86 -3.93
C ARG A 172 -16.23 -13.08 -5.44
N ALA A 173 -16.63 -12.09 -6.24
CA ALA A 173 -16.49 -12.15 -7.69
C ALA A 173 -15.00 -12.19 -8.12
N VAL A 174 -14.15 -11.37 -7.51
CA VAL A 174 -12.69 -11.45 -7.71
C VAL A 174 -12.17 -12.84 -7.34
N SER A 175 -12.62 -13.42 -6.24
CA SER A 175 -12.19 -14.75 -5.80
C SER A 175 -12.61 -15.84 -6.77
N ALA A 176 -13.82 -15.78 -7.32
CA ALA A 176 -14.29 -16.73 -8.33
C ALA A 176 -13.43 -16.67 -9.61
N VAL A 177 -13.18 -15.46 -10.13
CA VAL A 177 -12.36 -15.26 -11.33
C VAL A 177 -10.89 -15.61 -11.07
N GLY A 178 -10.35 -15.19 -9.92
CA GLY A 178 -8.99 -15.47 -9.52
C GLY A 178 -8.72 -16.97 -9.37
N LEU A 179 -9.62 -17.71 -8.73
CA LEU A 179 -9.53 -19.17 -8.63
C LEU A 179 -9.63 -19.84 -10.01
N PHE A 180 -10.48 -19.33 -10.90
CA PHE A 180 -10.55 -19.83 -12.27
C PHE A 180 -9.20 -19.67 -13.00
N ILE A 181 -8.59 -18.48 -12.93
CA ILE A 181 -7.30 -18.18 -13.57
C ILE A 181 -6.16 -18.99 -12.96
N TRP A 182 -6.09 -19.11 -11.63
CA TRP A 182 -4.93 -19.67 -10.93
C TRP A 182 -5.02 -21.16 -10.62
N ALA A 183 -6.21 -21.76 -10.65
CA ALA A 183 -6.40 -23.18 -10.36
C ALA A 183 -7.05 -23.92 -11.55
N VAL A 184 -8.23 -23.48 -11.98
CA VAL A 184 -9.00 -24.24 -12.99
C VAL A 184 -8.29 -24.27 -14.34
N LEU A 185 -7.84 -23.11 -14.84
CA LEU A 185 -7.21 -22.99 -16.14
C LEU A 185 -5.88 -23.80 -16.22
N PRO A 186 -4.92 -23.67 -15.26
CA PRO A 186 -3.69 -24.47 -15.29
C PRO A 186 -3.94 -25.97 -15.21
N VAL A 187 -4.84 -26.41 -14.32
CA VAL A 187 -5.18 -27.84 -14.18
C VAL A 187 -5.81 -28.36 -15.47
N SER A 188 -6.72 -27.60 -16.09
CA SER A 188 -7.34 -27.98 -17.36
C SER A 188 -6.31 -28.10 -18.49
N CYS A 189 -5.36 -27.16 -18.56
CA CYS A 189 -4.26 -27.21 -19.52
C CYS A 189 -3.35 -28.43 -19.29
N MET A 190 -3.02 -28.77 -18.03
CA MET A 190 -2.22 -29.96 -17.73
C MET A 190 -2.95 -31.26 -18.10
N VAL A 191 -4.25 -31.36 -17.80
CA VAL A 191 -5.07 -32.52 -18.16
C VAL A 191 -5.14 -32.67 -19.68
N ALA A 192 -5.39 -31.57 -20.41
CA ALA A 192 -5.38 -31.60 -21.86
C ALA A 192 -4.02 -32.02 -22.42
N PHE A 193 -2.92 -31.48 -21.87
CA PHE A 193 -1.57 -31.88 -22.28
C PHE A 193 -1.37 -33.40 -22.13
N VAL A 194 -1.66 -33.96 -20.96
CA VAL A 194 -1.52 -35.41 -20.69
C VAL A 194 -2.42 -36.28 -21.57
N LEU A 195 -3.62 -35.81 -21.95
CA LEU A 195 -4.55 -36.57 -22.79
C LEU A 195 -4.20 -36.52 -24.29
N PHE A 196 -3.45 -35.50 -24.73
CA PHE A 196 -3.16 -35.25 -26.15
C PHE A 196 -1.67 -35.34 -26.51
N THR A 197 -0.80 -35.75 -25.58
CA THR A 197 0.61 -36.14 -25.80
C THR A 197 0.83 -37.60 -25.43
#